data_AF-R7URJ3-F1
#
_entry.id   AF-R7URJ3-F1
#
_cell.length_a   1.000
_cell.length_b   1.000
_cell.length_c   1.000
_cell.angle_alpha   90.00
_cell.angle_beta   90.00
_cell.angle_gamma   90.00
#
_symmetry.space_group_name_H-M   'P 1'
#
loop_
_entity.id
_entity.type
_entity.pdbx_description
1 polymer ?
#
loop_
_entity_poly.entity_id
_entity_poly.type
_entity_poly.pdbx_seq_one_letter_code
_entity_poly.pdbx_strand_id
1 'polypeptide(L)'
;MHDDYVNGDDVVVPKKRASSSSAKDDEKDDGAVALLDGFQRFRFVEDCSYEACPYRFNLSHFHCMRNDCGYAFCDKARLKQHTERHKRLDNVMGDDFEQYRPKVDCQRPDCEHARTANHFHCLKCPFICTDSSKVTAHRKHHANIEQIRANGFEKFTANTACEQKACGYSEKQTHYHCSNGDCGAVALSATQMHSHNMKHASS
;
A
#
# COMPACT_ATOMS: atom_id res chain seq x y z
N MET A 1 -22.03 -10.79 5.05
CA MET A 1 -20.62 -10.61 4.62
C MET A 1 -19.82 -10.72 5.90
N HIS A 2 -19.19 -11.88 6.15
CA HIS A 2 -18.45 -12.13 7.39
C HIS A 2 -16.98 -11.92 7.07
N ASP A 3 -16.44 -10.81 7.56
CA ASP A 3 -15.02 -10.54 7.61
C ASP A 3 -14.37 -11.53 8.60
N ASP A 4 -13.67 -12.54 8.07
CA ASP A 4 -12.81 -13.44 8.86
C ASP A 4 -11.53 -12.69 9.26
N TYR A 5 -11.71 -11.61 10.01
CA TYR A 5 -10.67 -10.95 10.77
C TYR A 5 -10.53 -11.69 12.11
N VAL A 6 -9.56 -12.59 12.20
CA VAL A 6 -9.17 -13.19 13.48
C VAL A 6 -7.99 -12.39 14.01
N ASN A 7 -8.28 -11.43 14.89
CA ASN A 7 -7.29 -10.86 15.81
C ASN A 7 -6.68 -12.01 16.63
N GLY A 8 -5.37 -12.01 16.78
CA GLY A 8 -4.63 -13.02 17.55
C GLY A 8 -4.85 -13.01 19.06
N ASP A 9 -6.01 -12.57 19.57
CA ASP A 9 -6.34 -12.56 21.00
C ASP A 9 -7.74 -13.11 21.35
N ASP A 10 -8.56 -13.56 20.39
CA ASP A 10 -9.87 -14.16 20.69
C ASP A 10 -9.89 -15.67 20.45
N VAL A 11 -10.14 -16.44 21.51
CA VAL A 11 -10.30 -17.89 21.49
C VAL A 11 -11.52 -18.26 20.62
N VAL A 12 -11.27 -18.71 19.39
CA VAL A 12 -12.32 -19.23 18.52
C VAL A 12 -12.65 -20.68 18.92
N VAL A 13 -13.81 -20.84 19.55
CA VAL A 13 -14.43 -22.15 19.80
C VAL A 13 -14.76 -22.82 18.45
N PRO A 14 -14.33 -24.07 18.19
CA PRO A 14 -14.58 -24.74 16.92
C PRO A 14 -16.08 -24.96 16.67
N LYS A 15 -16.63 -24.35 15.60
CA LYS A 15 -17.94 -24.74 15.06
C LYS A 15 -17.79 -26.07 14.33
N LYS A 16 -18.29 -27.15 14.95
CA LYS A 16 -18.44 -28.46 14.32
C LYS A 16 -19.30 -28.33 13.06
N ARG A 17 -18.72 -28.58 11.90
CA ARG A 17 -19.48 -28.87 10.68
C ARG A 17 -19.04 -30.21 10.10
N ALA A 18 -20.05 -30.94 9.62
CA ALA A 18 -20.06 -32.36 9.37
C ALA A 18 -18.99 -32.82 8.37
N SER A 19 -18.51 -34.02 8.63
CA SER A 19 -17.62 -34.83 7.81
C SER A 19 -18.09 -34.94 6.36
N SER A 20 -17.22 -34.54 5.44
CA SER A 20 -17.01 -35.31 4.22
C SER A 20 -15.52 -35.58 4.12
N SER A 21 -15.16 -36.81 4.44
CA SER A 21 -13.86 -37.40 4.23
C SER A 21 -13.46 -37.35 2.76
N SER A 22 -12.33 -36.71 2.48
CA SER A 22 -11.45 -37.09 1.38
C SER A 22 -10.02 -36.75 1.79
N ALA A 23 -9.49 -37.59 2.66
CA ALA A 23 -8.09 -37.98 2.55
C ALA A 23 -7.98 -38.77 1.25
N LYS A 24 -7.32 -38.19 0.24
CA LYS A 24 -6.65 -38.84 -0.89
C LYS A 24 -6.16 -37.74 -1.83
N ASP A 25 -4.88 -37.43 -1.73
CA ASP A 25 -3.94 -37.25 -2.85
C ASP A 25 -2.54 -37.16 -2.22
N ASP A 26 -2.13 -38.27 -1.61
CA ASP A 26 -0.72 -38.60 -1.42
C ASP A 26 -0.30 -39.39 -2.65
N GLU A 27 0.15 -38.73 -3.72
CA GLU A 27 1.12 -39.33 -4.63
C GLU A 27 1.89 -38.28 -5.45
N LYS A 28 3.21 -38.30 -5.25
CA LYS A 28 4.28 -37.81 -6.13
C LYS A 28 4.32 -36.31 -6.48
N ASP A 29 5.04 -35.57 -5.65
CA ASP A 29 6.00 -34.58 -6.13
C ASP A 29 7.23 -34.60 -5.20
N ASP A 30 8.25 -35.32 -5.66
CA ASP A 30 9.58 -35.40 -5.09
C ASP A 30 10.13 -34.03 -4.69
N GLY A 31 10.18 -33.74 -3.39
CA GLY A 31 11.14 -32.77 -2.81
C GLY A 31 11.10 -31.31 -3.31
N ALA A 32 10.12 -30.91 -4.13
CA ALA A 32 10.13 -29.63 -4.83
C ALA A 32 8.97 -28.68 -4.46
N VAL A 33 8.07 -29.04 -3.53
CA VAL A 33 7.09 -28.08 -2.97
C VAL A 33 7.73 -27.17 -1.90
N ALA A 34 9.03 -26.90 -2.06
CA ALA A 34 9.68 -25.75 -1.47
C ALA A 34 9.07 -24.50 -2.11
N LEU A 35 8.34 -23.74 -1.29
CA LEU A 35 7.99 -22.34 -1.55
C LEU A 35 7.07 -22.12 -2.76
N LEU A 36 5.75 -22.20 -2.54
CA LEU A 36 4.90 -21.24 -3.25
C LEU A 36 5.38 -19.86 -2.76
N ASP A 37 5.97 -19.06 -3.65
CA ASP A 37 6.69 -17.82 -3.32
C ASP A 37 6.03 -17.03 -2.18
N GLY A 38 6.74 -16.89 -1.05
CA GLY A 38 6.25 -16.21 0.15
C GLY A 38 5.34 -17.01 1.10
N PHE A 39 5.24 -18.34 0.98
CA PHE A 39 4.47 -19.20 1.89
C PHE A 39 5.27 -20.40 2.42
N GLN A 40 5.04 -20.74 3.69
CA GLN A 40 5.56 -21.93 4.34
C GLN A 40 4.45 -22.96 4.55
N ARG A 41 4.63 -24.19 4.07
CA ARG A 41 3.68 -25.30 4.30
C ARG A 41 4.09 -26.11 5.53
N PHE A 42 3.10 -26.54 6.30
CA PHE A 42 3.24 -27.50 7.39
C PHE A 42 2.28 -28.67 7.17
N ARG A 43 2.75 -29.89 7.39
CA ARG A 43 1.93 -31.10 7.36
C ARG A 43 1.13 -31.28 8.65
N PHE A 44 0.11 -32.13 8.61
CA PHE A 44 -0.76 -32.48 9.75
C PHE A 44 0.00 -32.84 11.04
N VAL A 45 1.20 -33.41 10.94
CA VAL A 45 2.02 -33.83 12.09
C VAL A 45 3.13 -32.83 12.46
N GLU A 46 3.37 -31.82 11.61
CA GLU A 46 4.45 -30.86 11.80
C GLU A 46 3.98 -29.73 12.71
N ASP A 47 4.86 -29.36 13.65
CA ASP A 47 4.62 -28.22 14.52
C ASP A 47 5.03 -26.92 13.83
N CYS A 48 4.06 -26.06 13.51
CA CYS A 48 4.34 -24.76 12.92
C CYS A 48 4.91 -23.72 13.90
N SER A 49 4.99 -24.03 15.19
CA SER A 49 5.47 -23.15 16.27
C SER A 49 4.69 -21.82 16.46
N TYR A 50 3.65 -21.56 15.67
CA TYR A 50 2.72 -20.46 15.89
C TYR A 50 1.69 -20.87 16.95
N GLU A 51 1.78 -20.27 18.14
CA GLU A 51 0.91 -20.60 19.29
C GLU A 51 -0.58 -20.35 19.00
N ALA A 52 -0.89 -19.28 18.27
CA ALA A 52 -2.26 -18.90 17.90
C ALA A 52 -2.75 -19.55 16.58
N CYS A 53 -2.04 -20.53 16.01
CA CYS A 53 -2.46 -21.15 14.76
C CYS A 53 -3.61 -22.15 14.98
N PRO A 54 -4.79 -21.94 14.37
CA PRO A 54 -5.94 -22.84 14.56
C PRO A 54 -5.77 -24.21 13.91
N TYR A 55 -4.78 -24.36 13.02
CA TYR A 55 -4.52 -25.58 12.25
C TYR A 55 -3.37 -26.42 12.81
N ARG A 56 -2.69 -25.93 13.86
CA ARG A 56 -1.58 -26.61 14.53
C ARG A 56 -1.98 -28.04 14.91
N PHE A 57 -1.20 -29.03 14.48
CA PHE A 57 -1.43 -30.48 14.69
C PHE A 57 -2.78 -31.05 14.20
N ASN A 58 -3.60 -30.24 13.52
CA ASN A 58 -4.97 -30.62 13.16
C ASN A 58 -5.15 -30.81 11.67
N LEU A 59 -4.38 -30.11 10.83
CA LEU A 59 -4.48 -30.19 9.38
C LEU A 59 -3.21 -29.68 8.70
N SER A 60 -2.93 -30.20 7.49
CA SER A 60 -1.92 -29.58 6.63
C SER A 60 -2.34 -28.17 6.24
N HIS A 61 -1.46 -27.19 6.42
CA HIS A 61 -1.77 -25.77 6.25
C HIS A 61 -0.57 -24.98 5.72
N PHE A 62 -0.80 -23.71 5.38
CA PHE A 62 0.17 -22.76 4.83
C PHE A 62 0.19 -21.49 5.67
N HIS A 63 1.37 -20.97 6.00
CA HIS A 63 1.57 -19.67 6.61
C HIS A 63 2.12 -18.68 5.57
N CYS A 64 1.58 -17.45 5.55
CA CYS A 64 2.16 -16.37 4.78
C CYS A 64 3.44 -15.88 5.47
N MET A 65 4.57 -15.93 4.76
CA MET A 65 5.89 -15.50 5.24
C MET A 65 6.15 -14.01 5.02
N ARG A 66 5.17 -13.28 4.48
CA ARG A 66 5.28 -11.84 4.33
C ARG A 66 5.32 -11.19 5.70
N ASN A 67 6.25 -10.24 5.88
CA ASN A 67 6.45 -9.54 7.13
C ASN A 67 5.12 -8.95 7.63
N ASP A 68 4.85 -9.15 8.93
CA ASP A 68 3.64 -8.68 9.61
C ASP A 68 2.30 -9.14 8.98
N CYS A 69 2.30 -10.20 8.17
CA CYS A 69 1.06 -10.75 7.59
C CYS A 69 0.39 -11.74 8.55
N GLY A 70 1.11 -12.78 8.99
CA GLY A 70 0.65 -13.73 10.00
C GLY A 70 -0.55 -14.62 9.61
N TYR A 71 -1.04 -14.54 8.37
CA TYR A 71 -2.19 -15.33 7.92
C TYR A 71 -1.82 -16.80 7.71
N ALA A 72 -2.74 -17.69 8.09
CA ALA A 72 -2.66 -19.13 7.84
C ALA A 72 -3.87 -19.64 7.04
N PHE A 73 -3.66 -20.64 6.19
CA PHE A 73 -4.68 -21.19 5.30
C PHE A 73 -4.58 -22.72 5.24
N CYS A 74 -5.72 -23.42 5.34
CA CYS A 74 -5.82 -24.85 5.05
C CYS A 74 -6.44 -25.17 3.68
N ASP A 75 -6.87 -24.13 2.94
CA ASP A 75 -7.51 -24.23 1.63
C ASP A 75 -6.75 -23.41 0.58
N LYS A 76 -6.53 -24.05 -0.58
CA LYS A 76 -5.80 -23.48 -1.72
C LYS A 76 -6.56 -22.34 -2.39
N ALA A 77 -7.89 -22.31 -2.37
CA ALA A 77 -8.66 -21.20 -2.95
C ALA A 77 -8.49 -19.91 -2.15
N ARG A 78 -8.61 -19.99 -0.81
CA ARG A 78 -8.32 -18.86 0.09
C ARG A 78 -6.87 -18.38 0.00
N LEU A 79 -5.93 -19.31 -0.09
CA LEU A 79 -4.51 -18.99 -0.31
C LEU A 79 -4.32 -18.13 -1.58
N LYS A 80 -4.89 -18.56 -2.71
CA LYS A 80 -4.82 -17.80 -3.97
C LYS A 80 -5.45 -16.42 -3.86
N GLN A 81 -6.63 -16.30 -3.25
CA GLN A 81 -7.29 -15.01 -3.04
C GLN A 81 -6.42 -14.07 -2.18
N HIS A 82 -5.76 -14.63 -1.17
CA HIS A 82 -4.84 -13.87 -0.32
C HIS A 82 -3.59 -13.41 -1.07
N THR A 83 -3.01 -14.26 -1.93
CA THR A 83 -1.90 -13.85 -2.81
C THR A 83 -2.29 -12.69 -3.71
N GLU A 84 -3.48 -12.74 -4.34
CA GLU A 84 -3.98 -11.66 -5.17
C GLU A 84 -4.23 -10.37 -4.37
N ARG A 85 -4.66 -10.48 -3.11
CA ARG A 85 -4.76 -9.32 -2.20
C ARG A 85 -3.41 -8.64 -2.01
N HIS A 86 -2.33 -9.41 -1.82
CA HIS A 86 -0.99 -8.85 -1.68
C HIS A 86 -0.54 -8.15 -2.96
N LYS A 87 -0.66 -8.80 -4.13
CA LYS A 87 -0.35 -8.17 -5.41
C LYS A 87 -1.13 -6.87 -5.63
N ARG A 88 -2.41 -6.84 -5.26
CA ARG A 88 -3.23 -5.62 -5.35
C ARG A 88 -2.71 -4.51 -4.45
N LEU A 89 -2.36 -4.83 -3.20
CA LEU A 89 -1.79 -3.87 -2.26
C LEU A 89 -0.44 -3.33 -2.76
N ASP A 90 0.43 -4.20 -3.26
CA ASP A 90 1.74 -3.84 -3.82
C ASP A 90 1.60 -2.89 -5.01
N ASN A 91 0.67 -3.17 -5.92
CA ASN A 91 0.40 -2.30 -7.06
C ASN A 91 -0.16 -0.93 -6.65
N VAL A 92 -0.95 -0.87 -5.58
CA VAL A 92 -1.52 0.38 -5.05
C VAL A 92 -0.44 1.22 -4.35
N MET A 93 0.40 0.58 -3.55
CA MET A 93 1.44 1.27 -2.78
C MET A 93 2.62 1.66 -3.67
N GLY A 94 3.06 0.76 -4.55
CA GLY A 94 4.32 0.89 -5.29
C GLY A 94 5.49 1.07 -4.32
N ASP A 95 6.53 1.76 -4.78
CA ASP A 95 7.69 2.12 -3.96
C ASP A 95 7.51 3.43 -3.18
N ASP A 96 6.34 4.08 -3.31
CA ASP A 96 6.08 5.39 -2.72
C ASP A 96 5.46 5.32 -1.32
N PHE A 97 5.06 4.12 -0.88
CA PHE A 97 4.31 3.92 0.35
C PHE A 97 4.73 2.67 1.13
N GLU A 98 4.64 2.77 2.45
CA GLU A 98 4.81 1.64 3.38
C GLU A 98 3.57 1.48 4.27
N GLN A 99 3.19 0.24 4.59
CA GLN A 99 2.00 -0.10 5.37
C GLN A 99 2.42 -0.67 6.72
N TYR A 100 1.78 -0.19 7.77
CA TYR A 100 1.99 -0.67 9.13
C TYR A 100 0.66 -1.21 9.67
N ARG A 101 0.75 -2.36 10.33
CA ARG A 101 -0.38 -3.02 10.99
C ARG A 101 -0.55 -2.51 12.43
N PRO A 102 -1.72 -2.74 13.06
CA PRO A 102 -1.84 -2.59 14.50
C PRO A 102 -0.74 -3.39 15.20
N LYS A 103 -0.28 -2.91 16.37
CA LYS A 103 0.83 -3.46 17.16
C LYS A 103 2.24 -3.33 16.54
N VAL A 104 2.38 -3.07 15.24
CA VAL A 104 3.68 -2.74 14.61
C VAL A 104 4.00 -1.27 14.86
N ASP A 105 5.22 -1.01 15.31
CA ASP A 105 5.71 0.36 15.52
C ASP A 105 6.32 0.90 14.23
N CYS A 106 5.78 2.01 13.72
CA CYS A 106 6.25 2.65 12.49
C CYS A 106 7.39 3.65 12.71
N GLN A 107 7.85 3.82 13.96
CA GLN A 107 8.98 4.65 14.37
C GLN A 107 8.89 6.15 14.00
N ARG A 108 7.76 6.62 13.46
CA ARG A 108 7.51 8.04 13.24
C ARG A 108 6.98 8.69 14.52
N PRO A 109 7.68 9.70 15.08
CA PRO A 109 7.33 10.28 16.38
C PRO A 109 5.97 10.99 16.37
N ASP A 110 5.52 11.43 15.20
CA ASP A 110 4.29 12.18 14.96
C ASP A 110 3.14 11.30 14.40
N CYS A 111 3.30 9.98 14.35
CA CYS A 111 2.24 9.10 13.86
C CYS A 111 1.21 8.76 14.95
N GLU A 112 0.04 9.40 14.88
CA GLU A 112 -1.11 9.13 15.78
C GLU A 112 -1.64 7.69 15.68
N HIS A 113 -1.28 6.97 14.61
CA HIS A 113 -1.74 5.60 14.34
C HIS A 113 -0.71 4.52 14.70
N ALA A 114 0.43 4.91 15.25
CA ALA A 114 1.49 3.98 15.65
C ALA A 114 0.93 2.95 16.64
N ARG A 115 1.14 1.66 16.34
CA ARG A 115 0.71 0.50 17.16
C ARG A 115 -0.80 0.39 17.42
N THR A 116 -1.64 1.34 16.98
CA THR A 116 -3.09 1.36 17.26
C THR A 116 -3.92 0.87 16.09
N ALA A 117 -3.57 1.26 14.86
CA ALA A 117 -4.39 1.00 13.68
C ALA A 117 -3.55 0.65 12.46
N ASN A 118 -4.20 0.03 11.47
CA ASN A 118 -3.62 -0.11 10.15
C ASN A 118 -3.47 1.27 9.49
N HIS A 119 -2.27 1.62 9.04
CA HIS A 119 -1.99 2.89 8.39
C HIS A 119 -0.90 2.78 7.31
N PHE A 120 -0.77 3.82 6.50
CA PHE A 120 0.12 3.91 5.36
C PHE A 120 0.90 5.23 5.44
N HIS A 121 2.21 5.16 5.25
CA HIS A 121 3.10 6.31 5.18
C HIS A 121 3.55 6.53 3.75
N CYS A 122 3.49 7.77 3.27
CA CYS A 122 4.25 8.14 2.08
C CYS A 122 5.74 8.20 2.42
N LEU A 123 6.57 7.68 1.54
CA LEU A 123 8.03 7.71 1.66
C LEU A 123 8.64 9.01 1.06
N LYS A 124 7.86 9.77 0.30
CA LYS A 124 8.27 11.03 -0.34
C LYS A 124 7.89 12.29 0.45
N CYS A 125 6.94 12.20 1.39
CA CYS A 125 6.51 13.33 2.21
C CYS A 125 5.91 12.89 3.57
N PRO A 126 5.60 13.83 4.48
CA PRO A 126 5.00 13.52 5.78
C PRO A 126 3.56 12.97 5.75
N PHE A 127 2.98 12.70 4.57
CA PHE A 127 1.60 12.25 4.47
C PHE A 127 1.39 10.86 5.08
N ILE A 128 0.34 10.74 5.90
CA ILE A 128 -0.11 9.53 6.56
C ILE A 128 -1.60 9.34 6.26
N CYS A 129 -2.03 8.10 5.99
CA CYS A 129 -3.44 7.78 5.88
C CYS A 129 -3.77 6.37 6.39
N THR A 130 -5.02 6.13 6.78
CA THR A 130 -5.51 4.82 7.23
C THR A 130 -6.27 4.03 6.15
N ASP A 131 -6.62 4.69 5.04
CA ASP A 131 -7.40 4.13 3.93
C ASP A 131 -6.55 3.94 2.68
N SER A 132 -6.51 2.71 2.17
CA SER A 132 -5.84 2.34 0.93
C SER A 132 -6.32 3.11 -0.31
N SER A 133 -7.55 3.62 -0.30
CA SER A 133 -8.10 4.43 -1.41
C SER A 133 -7.38 5.77 -1.55
N LYS A 134 -6.92 6.35 -0.43
CA LYS A 134 -6.18 7.62 -0.41
C LYS A 134 -4.75 7.48 -0.94
N VAL A 135 -4.15 6.29 -0.82
CA VAL A 135 -2.80 5.98 -1.32
C VAL A 135 -2.70 6.24 -2.82
N THR A 136 -3.65 5.72 -3.61
CA THR A 136 -3.65 5.89 -5.07
C THR A 136 -3.78 7.37 -5.47
N ALA A 137 -4.68 8.10 -4.82
CA ALA A 137 -4.89 9.53 -5.11
C ALA A 137 -3.65 10.36 -4.76
N HIS A 138 -3.03 10.07 -3.62
CA HIS A 138 -1.81 10.75 -3.19
C HIS A 138 -0.61 10.43 -4.09
N ARG A 139 -0.45 9.18 -4.54
CA ARG A 139 0.60 8.84 -5.50
C ARG A 139 0.46 9.60 -6.81
N LYS A 140 -0.77 9.71 -7.32
CA LYS A 140 -1.08 10.54 -8.50
C LYS A 140 -0.77 12.02 -8.28
N HIS A 141 -0.91 12.52 -7.05
CA HIS A 141 -0.53 13.88 -6.71
C HIS A 141 0.98 14.11 -6.85
N HIS A 142 1.81 13.19 -6.35
CA HIS A 142 3.26 13.25 -6.57
C HIS A 142 3.62 13.20 -8.06
N ALA A 143 3.08 12.23 -8.79
CA ALA A 143 3.32 12.11 -10.24
C ALA A 143 2.92 13.40 -10.99
N ASN A 144 1.81 14.03 -10.59
CA ASN A 144 1.37 15.31 -11.18
C ASN A 144 2.35 16.45 -10.86
N ILE A 145 2.84 16.57 -9.62
CA ILE A 145 3.84 17.58 -9.25
C ILE A 145 5.13 17.37 -10.04
N GLU A 146 5.62 16.14 -10.13
CA GLU A 146 6.83 15.79 -10.89
C GLU A 146 6.66 16.12 -12.37
N GLN A 147 5.51 15.82 -12.95
CA GLN A 147 5.21 16.19 -14.34
C GLN A 147 5.19 17.71 -14.54
N ILE A 148 4.60 18.48 -13.63
CA ILE A 148 4.58 19.95 -13.72
C ILE A 148 6.00 20.50 -13.65
N ARG A 149 6.82 20.01 -12.71
CA ARG A 149 8.24 20.37 -12.58
C ARG A 149 9.04 20.01 -13.83
N ALA A 150 8.82 18.83 -14.40
CA ALA A 150 9.46 18.41 -15.64
C ALA A 150 9.09 19.30 -16.85
N ASN A 151 7.93 19.97 -16.81
CA ASN A 151 7.53 20.96 -17.82
C ASN A 151 8.10 22.37 -17.54
N GLY A 152 8.97 22.53 -16.53
CA GLY A 152 9.55 23.82 -16.19
C GLY A 152 8.59 24.73 -15.43
N PHE A 153 7.70 24.17 -14.61
CA PHE A 153 6.77 24.92 -13.78
C PHE A 153 6.76 24.45 -12.32
N GLU A 154 6.35 25.34 -11.43
CA GLU A 154 6.05 25.03 -10.04
C GLU A 154 4.59 25.39 -9.73
N LYS A 155 3.88 24.47 -9.07
CA LYS A 155 2.45 24.61 -8.75
C LYS A 155 2.25 25.16 -7.35
N PHE A 156 1.39 26.16 -7.23
CA PHE A 156 0.91 26.72 -5.96
C PHE A 156 -0.60 26.48 -5.85
N THR A 157 -1.09 26.11 -4.66
CA THR A 157 -2.53 25.91 -4.42
C THR A 157 -3.17 27.18 -3.85
N ALA A 158 -4.51 27.19 -3.77
CA ALA A 158 -5.27 28.35 -3.30
C ALA A 158 -4.95 28.80 -1.86
N ASN A 159 -4.19 28.03 -1.09
CA ASN A 159 -3.78 28.37 0.28
C ASN A 159 -2.25 28.37 0.46
N THR A 160 -1.49 28.40 -0.63
CA THR A 160 -0.03 28.40 -0.60
C THR A 160 0.45 29.76 -1.07
N ALA A 161 1.16 30.47 -0.21
CA ALA A 161 1.87 31.67 -0.59
C ALA A 161 3.02 31.31 -1.55
N CYS A 162 3.17 32.08 -2.62
CA CYS A 162 4.33 31.97 -3.50
C CYS A 162 5.34 33.08 -3.16
N GLU A 163 6.63 32.85 -3.40
CA GLU A 163 7.70 33.79 -3.06
C GLU A 163 7.81 34.98 -4.03
N GLN A 164 7.00 35.02 -5.08
CA GLN A 164 7.02 36.07 -6.09
C GLN A 164 6.28 37.32 -5.59
N LYS A 165 7.06 38.38 -5.32
CA LYS A 165 6.63 39.65 -4.66
C LYS A 165 5.43 40.38 -5.30
N ALA A 166 5.08 40.07 -6.55
CA ALA A 166 3.98 40.71 -7.28
C ALA A 166 2.98 39.70 -7.87
N CYS A 167 2.90 38.48 -7.33
CA CYS A 167 1.92 37.51 -7.81
C CYS A 167 0.50 37.88 -7.36
N GLY A 168 -0.34 38.32 -8.29
CA GLY A 168 -1.74 38.68 -8.01
C GLY A 168 -2.63 37.51 -7.55
N TYR A 169 -2.14 36.27 -7.68
CA TYR A 169 -2.86 35.02 -7.44
C TYR A 169 -2.42 34.28 -6.17
N SER A 170 -1.38 34.75 -5.48
CA SER A 170 -0.90 34.17 -4.23
C SER A 170 -2.04 34.05 -3.22
N GLU A 171 -2.18 32.88 -2.60
CA GLU A 171 -3.21 32.58 -1.58
C GLU A 171 -4.66 32.84 -2.01
N LYS A 172 -4.93 32.95 -3.32
CA LYS A 172 -6.28 33.19 -3.87
C LYS A 172 -6.76 32.06 -4.75
N GLN A 173 -5.87 31.52 -5.59
CA GLN A 173 -6.22 30.44 -6.51
C GLN A 173 -5.00 29.59 -6.89
N THR A 174 -5.28 28.41 -7.46
CA THR A 174 -4.21 27.56 -8.00
C THR A 174 -3.57 28.24 -9.20
N HIS A 175 -2.25 28.33 -9.20
CA HIS A 175 -1.45 28.93 -10.27
C HIS A 175 -0.10 28.23 -10.40
N TYR A 176 0.60 28.51 -11.49
CA TYR A 176 1.84 27.83 -11.86
C TYR A 176 2.87 28.86 -12.30
N HIS A 177 4.06 28.84 -11.70
CA HIS A 177 5.16 29.74 -12.04
C HIS A 177 6.16 29.02 -12.92
N CYS A 178 6.61 29.67 -14.00
CA CYS A 178 7.67 29.11 -14.82
C CYS A 178 9.00 29.14 -14.06
N SER A 179 9.71 28.01 -14.04
CA SER A 179 11.00 27.86 -13.38
C SER A 179 12.20 28.11 -14.31
N ASN A 180 11.97 28.51 -15.57
CA ASN A 180 13.05 28.84 -16.51
C ASN A 180 13.61 30.24 -16.23
N GLY A 181 14.74 30.30 -15.51
CA GLY A 181 15.50 31.52 -15.27
C GLY A 181 14.65 32.63 -14.63
N ASP A 182 14.80 33.85 -15.13
CA ASP A 182 14.06 35.04 -14.65
C ASP A 182 12.77 35.28 -15.45
N CYS A 183 12.19 34.26 -16.10
CA CYS A 183 11.04 34.44 -16.98
C CYS A 183 9.83 35.06 -16.24
N GLY A 184 9.62 34.69 -14.98
CA GLY A 184 8.58 35.26 -14.11
C GLY A 184 7.14 35.02 -14.57
N ALA A 185 6.92 34.22 -15.62
CA ALA A 185 5.61 33.96 -16.18
C ALA A 185 4.73 33.14 -15.24
N VAL A 186 3.45 33.52 -15.18
CA VAL A 186 2.43 32.84 -14.37
C VAL A 186 1.35 32.27 -15.27
N ALA A 187 1.05 30.99 -15.10
CA ALA A 187 -0.05 30.29 -15.76
C ALA A 187 -1.14 29.91 -14.74
N LEU A 188 -2.39 29.87 -15.19
CA LEU A 188 -3.55 29.48 -14.39
C LEU A 188 -4.10 28.10 -14.78
N SER A 189 -3.62 27.53 -15.89
CA SER A 189 -4.09 26.24 -16.40
C SER A 189 -3.00 25.49 -17.15
N ALA A 190 -3.21 24.19 -17.35
CA ALA A 190 -2.32 23.34 -18.14
C ALA A 190 -2.14 23.83 -19.58
N THR A 191 -3.21 24.34 -20.20
CA THR A 191 -3.15 24.92 -21.54
C THR A 191 -2.24 26.14 -21.58
N GLN A 192 -2.33 27.03 -20.59
CA GLN A 192 -1.47 28.21 -20.51
C GLN A 192 0.00 27.84 -20.30
N MET A 193 0.28 26.84 -19.45
CA MET A 193 1.63 26.31 -19.27
C MET A 193 2.21 25.79 -20.60
N HIS A 194 1.43 24.98 -21.32
CA HIS A 194 1.88 24.40 -22.59
C HIS A 194 2.13 25.47 -23.67
N SER A 195 1.20 26.41 -23.85
CA SER A 195 1.37 27.52 -24.79
C SER A 195 2.57 28.42 -24.45
N HIS A 196 2.88 28.59 -23.16
CA HIS A 196 4.06 29.32 -22.73
C HIS A 196 5.35 28.57 -23.04
N ASN A 197 5.42 27.27 -22.73
CA ASN A 197 6.62 26.46 -22.95
C ASN A 197 7.03 26.40 -24.43
N MET A 198 6.07 26.46 -25.35
CA MET A 198 6.35 26.57 -26.79
C MET A 198 7.14 27.82 -27.17
N LYS A 199 6.98 28.93 -26.43
CA LYS A 199 7.76 30.16 -26.65
C LYS A 199 9.21 30.01 -26.22
N HIS A 200 9.47 29.21 -25.18
CA HIS A 200 10.83 28.85 -24.77
C HIS A 200 11.51 27.92 -25.78
N ALA A 201 10.76 26.99 -26.37
CA ALA A 201 11.29 26.09 -27.39
C ALA A 201 11.63 26.79 -28.72
N SER A 202 11.08 27.99 -28.95
CA SER A 202 11.31 28.78 -30.17
C SER A 202 12.29 29.95 -30.00
N SER A 203 12.88 30.13 -28.82
CA SER A 203 13.78 31.26 -28.49
C SER A 203 15.24 30.85 -28.43
#